data_AF-A0A1G8RMY9-F1
#
_entry.id   AF-A0A1G8RMY9-F1
#
_cell.length_a   1.000
_cell.length_b   1.000
_cell.length_c   1.000
_cell.angle_alpha   90.00
_cell.angle_beta   90.00
_cell.angle_gamma   90.00
#
_symmetry.space_group_name_H-M   'P 1'
#
loop_
_entity.id
_entity.type
_entity.pdbx_description
1 polymer ?
#
loop_
_entity_poly.entity_id
_entity_poly.type
_entity_poly.pdbx_seq_one_letter_code
_entity_poly.pdbx_strand_id
1 'polypeptide(L)' 'MKLNLFSAWATFALVLVSIVALAGFLVAAGSGFGGWAVLTGVICLGSLAAAAVLLGTTRHHDHRLHRPTPSIF' A
#
# COMPACT_ATOMS: atom_id res chain seq x y z
N MET A 1 3.08 -18.63 -8.97
CA MET A 1 3.57 -17.28 -9.34
C MET A 1 4.78 -16.94 -8.49
N LYS A 2 5.75 -16.20 -9.04
CA LYS A 2 6.95 -15.75 -8.31
C LYS A 2 6.48 -14.78 -7.21
N LEU A 3 6.71 -15.12 -5.93
CA LEU A 3 6.18 -14.39 -4.76
C LEU A 3 6.54 -12.89 -4.80
N ASN A 4 7.69 -12.57 -5.37
CA ASN A 4 8.14 -11.20 -5.61
C ASN A 4 7.25 -10.41 -6.58
N LEU A 5 6.80 -11.04 -7.67
CA LEU A 5 5.94 -10.42 -8.68
C LEU A 5 4.53 -10.19 -8.14
N PHE A 6 4.00 -11.14 -7.37
CA PHE A 6 2.72 -10.97 -6.68
C PHE A 6 2.78 -9.81 -5.68
N SER A 7 3.84 -9.74 -4.86
CA SER A 7 4.01 -8.63 -3.91
C SER A 7 4.17 -7.28 -4.60
N ALA A 8 4.89 -7.22 -5.73
CA ALA A 8 5.04 -5.99 -6.50
C ALA A 8 3.68 -5.48 -7.02
N TRP A 9 2.87 -6.38 -7.60
CA TRP A 9 1.53 -6.02 -8.08
C TRP A 9 0.56 -5.68 -6.96
N ALA A 10 0.58 -6.43 -5.85
CA ALA A 10 -0.26 -6.16 -4.69
C ALA A 10 0.06 -4.79 -4.07
N THR A 11 1.34 -4.49 -3.85
CA THR A 11 1.76 -3.20 -3.29
C THR A 11 1.46 -2.03 -4.23
N PHE A 12 1.65 -2.20 -5.54
CA PHE A 12 1.24 -1.22 -6.54
C PHE A 12 -0.26 -0.93 -6.49
N ALA A 13 -1.10 -1.96 -6.43
CA ALA A 13 -2.55 -1.80 -6.32
C ALA A 13 -2.96 -1.08 -5.02
N LEU A 14 -2.33 -1.42 -3.89
CA LEU A 14 -2.60 -0.74 -2.62
C LEU A 14 -2.19 0.73 -2.62
N VAL A 15 -1.09 1.10 -3.28
CA VAL A 15 -0.68 2.51 -3.43
C VAL A 15 -1.67 3.29 -4.31
N LEU A 16 -2.17 2.69 -5.39
CA LEU A 16 -3.22 3.30 -6.20
C LEU A 16 -4.50 3.54 -5.38
N VAL A 17 -4.90 2.54 -4.59
CA VAL A 17 -6.06 2.65 -3.69
C VAL A 17 -5.86 3.76 -2.66
N SER A 18 -4.66 3.90 -2.09
CA SER A 18 -4.40 4.97 -1.10
C SER A 18 -4.48 6.36 -1.74
N ILE A 19 -3.99 6.54 -2.97
CA ILE A 19 -4.10 7.81 -3.70
C ILE A 19 -5.57 8.18 -3.95
N VAL A 20 -6.38 7.22 -4.41
CA VAL A 20 -7.82 7.45 -4.64
C VAL A 20 -8.55 7.73 -3.32
N ALA A 21 -8.23 7.01 -2.25
CA ALA A 21 -8.80 7.24 -0.92
C ALA A 21 -8.41 8.62 -0.36
N LEU A 22 -7.19 9.09 -0.60
CA LEU A 22 -6.73 10.42 -0.20
C LEU A 22 -7.48 11.52 -0.96
N ALA A 23 -7.68 11.35 -2.27
CA ALA A 23 -8.49 12.27 -3.06
C ALA A 23 -9.94 12.33 -2.53
N GLY A 24 -10.54 11.16 -2.23
CA GLY A 24 -11.86 11.07 -1.61
C GLY A 24 -11.93 11.74 -0.23
N PHE A 25 -10.88 11.60 0.59
CA PHE A 25 -10.75 12.27 1.88
C PHE A 25 -10.74 13.79 1.74
N LEU A 26 -9.95 14.31 0.80
CA LEU A 26 -9.87 15.75 0.54
C LEU A 26 -11.22 16.32 0.08
N VAL A 27 -11.93 15.61 -0.80
CA VAL A 27 -13.26 15.99 -1.27
C VAL A 27 -14.30 15.93 -0.14
N ALA A 28 -14.26 14.89 0.69
CA ALA A 28 -15.17 14.76 1.83
C ALA A 28 -14.91 15.83 2.92
N ALA A 29 -13.63 16.16 3.17
CA ALA A 29 -13.24 17.22 4.08
C ALA A 29 -13.68 18.61 3.59
N GLY A 30 -13.57 18.87 2.28
CA GLY A 30 -14.00 20.14 1.68
C GLY A 30 -15.51 20.32 1.56
N SER A 31 -16.28 19.23 1.51
CA SER A 31 -17.74 19.26 1.34
C SER A 31 -18.54 19.27 2.64
N GLY A 32 -17.88 19.22 3.80
CA GLY A 32 -18.55 19.27 5.10
C GLY A 32 -19.20 17.94 5.55
N PHE A 33 -19.00 16.85 4.81
CA PHE A 33 -19.48 15.51 5.16
C PHE A 33 -18.51 14.81 6.12
N GLY A 34 -18.51 15.22 7.39
CA GLY A 34 -17.58 14.74 8.41
C GLY A 34 -17.53 13.21 8.58
N GLY A 35 -18.66 12.51 8.45
CA GLY A 35 -18.70 11.04 8.54
C GLY A 35 -17.97 10.33 7.40
N TRP A 36 -18.07 10.86 6.17
CA TRP A 36 -17.39 10.30 4.99
C TRP A 36 -15.89 10.63 4.98
N ALA A 37 -15.50 11.77 5.57
CA ALA A 37 -14.09 12.11 5.77
C ALA A 37 -13.41 11.10 6.70
N VAL A 38 -14.04 10.71 7.82
CA VAL A 38 -13.44 9.69 8.70
C VAL A 38 -13.28 8.35 7.97
N LEU A 39 -14.30 7.92 7.22
CA LEU A 39 -14.28 6.64 6.51
C LEU A 39 -13.16 6.58 5.46
N THR A 40 -13.05 7.60 4.62
CA THR A 40 -12.03 7.71 3.58
C THR A 40 -10.61 7.84 4.16
N GLY A 41 -10.46 8.56 5.29
CA GLY A 41 -9.20 8.67 6.01
C GLY A 41 -8.72 7.33 6.58
N VAL A 42 -9.62 6.55 7.19
CA VAL A 42 -9.29 5.21 7.71
C VAL A 42 -8.92 4.25 6.59
N ILE A 43 -9.62 4.29 5.46
CA ILE A 43 -9.28 3.47 4.27
C ILE A 43 -7.91 3.86 3.70
N CYS A 44 -7.59 5.15 3.66
CA CYS A 44 -6.29 5.63 3.22
C CYS A 44 -5.16 5.15 4.15
N LEU A 45 -5.33 5.28 5.47
CA LEU A 45 -4.35 4.81 6.45
C LEU A 45 -4.20 3.29 6.44
N GLY A 46 -5.32 2.55 6.33
CA GLY A 46 -5.32 1.10 6.26
C GLY A 46 -4.62 0.56 5.00
N SER A 47 -4.85 1.19 3.85
CA SER A 47 -4.18 0.81 2.59
C SER A 47 -2.68 1.10 2.62
N LEU A 48 -2.26 2.25 3.17
CA LEU A 48 -0.84 2.57 3.37
C LEU A 48 -0.16 1.61 4.34
N ALA A 49 -0.78 1.30 5.48
CA ALA A 49 -0.26 0.36 6.45
C ALA A 49 -0.12 -1.05 5.87
N ALA A 50 -1.14 -1.53 5.15
CA ALA A 50 -1.08 -2.83 4.49
C ALA A 50 0.00 -2.89 3.40
N ALA A 51 0.18 -1.82 2.61
CA ALA A 51 1.26 -1.74 1.62
C ALA A 51 2.64 -1.79 2.29
N ALA A 52 2.82 -1.04 3.37
CA ALA A 52 4.07 -1.02 4.15
C ALA A 52 4.39 -2.39 4.77
N VAL A 53 3.38 -3.07 5.32
CA VAL A 53 3.54 -4.42 5.87
C VAL A 53 3.90 -5.43 4.78
N LEU A 54 3.26 -5.37 3.61
CA LEU A 54 3.59 -6.26 2.48
C LEU A 54 5.00 -6.03 1.96
N LEU A 55 5.43 -4.78 1.82
CA LEU A 55 6.81 -4.44 1.43
C LEU A 55 7.82 -4.87 2.50
N GLY A 56 7.54 -4.61 3.77
CA GLY A 56 8.42 -4.95 4.88
C GLY A 56 8.56 -6.46 5.07
N THR A 57 7.45 -7.19 5.05
CA THR A 57 7.45 -8.66 5.18
C THR A 57 8.14 -9.32 4.00
N THR A 58 7.96 -8.82 2.77
CA THR A 58 8.70 -9.36 1.62
C THR A 58 10.18 -9.05 1.66
N ARG A 59 10.59 -7.83 2.00
CA ARG A 59 12.01 -7.48 2.22
C ARG A 59 12.65 -8.35 3.30
N HIS A 60 11.96 -8.53 4.42
CA HIS A 60 12.42 -9.38 5.53
C HIS A 60 12.51 -10.85 5.10
N HIS A 61 11.51 -11.33 4.36
CA HIS A 61 11.49 -12.70 3.86
C HIS A 61 12.62 -12.95 2.86
N ASP A 62 12.89 -12.00 1.96
CA ASP A 62 13.99 -12.10 0.97
C ASP A 62 15.36 -12.01 1.66
N HIS A 63 15.51 -11.14 2.67
CA HIS A 63 16.72 -11.08 3.51
C HIS A 63 16.97 -12.39 4.25
N ARG A 64 15.93 -13.01 4.85
CA ARG A 64 16.08 -14.29 5.56
C ARG A 64 16.44 -15.44 4.64
N LEU A 65 15.97 -15.40 3.40
CA LEU A 65 16.25 -16.44 2.42
C LEU A 65 17.66 -16.34 1.80
N HIS A 66 18.47 -15.34 2.18
CA HIS A 66 19.83 -15.12 1.66
C HIS A 66 19.91 -15.25 0.14
N ARG A 67 18.84 -14.88 -0.57
CA ARG A 67 18.88 -14.87 -2.02
C ARG A 67 19.86 -13.76 -2.40
N PRO A 68 20.93 -14.08 -3.15
CA PRO A 68 21.82 -13.04 -3.64
C PRO A 68 20.95 -12.02 -4.37
N THR A 69 21.07 -10.75 -3.98
CA THR A 69 20.48 -9.62 -4.69
C THR A 69 20.67 -9.89 -6.18
N PRO A 70 19.59 -10.01 -6.98
CA PRO A 70 19.77 -10.22 -8.40
C PRO A 70 20.55 -9.02 -8.92
N SER A 71 21.81 -9.25 -9.28
CA SER A 71 22.62 -8.32 -10.04
C SER A 71 21.93 -8.19 -11.39
N ILE A 72 20.98 -7.25 -11.46
CA ILE A 72 20.57 -6.69 -12.73
C ILE A 72 21.82 -5.97 -13.26
N PHE A 73 22.25 -6.42 -14.44
CA PHE A 73 23.38 -5.90 -15.21
C PHE A 73 23.38 -4.38 -15.28
#